data_AF-A0A2D6TAP7-F1
#
_entry.id   AF-A0A2D6TAP7-F1
#
_cell.length_a   1.000
_cell.length_b   1.000
_cell.length_c   1.000
_cell.angle_alpha   90.00
_cell.angle_beta   90.00
_cell.angle_gamma   90.00
#
_symmetry.space_group_name_H-M   'P 1'
#
loop_
_entity.id
_entity.type
_entity.pdbx_description
1 polymer ?
#
loop_
_entity_poly.entity_id
_entity_poly.type
_entity_poly.pdbx_seq_one_letter_code
_entity_poly.pdbx_strand_id
1 'polypeptide(L)'
;MPAPARTARGDSHHGQGNPNARHQGASLVDFANLRAAQESGNAGNGDSKSATNPSGLSEAELKLVAELKARDAEVRRHEQAHANAGGQYSGQPSYSYQRGPDGGNYAVGGSTPIDVSPIAGNPDATIRKMEVVKRAAMAPAEPSGQDRAVASRAQAEESKARAEAAAQRREEAVEARTETAGQSEPGAVGSAAAAYGGEPDAEAPTLLAVA
;
A
#
# COMPACT_ATOMS: atom_id res chain seq x y z
N MET A 1 -70.40 8.40 27.94
CA MET A 1 -70.14 9.82 28.27
C MET A 1 -68.64 10.08 28.02
N PRO A 2 -68.31 11.23 27.42
CA PRO A 2 -67.42 11.44 26.27
C PRO A 2 -65.98 11.83 26.70
N ALA A 3 -64.92 11.95 25.90
CA ALA A 3 -64.53 11.70 24.51
C ALA A 3 -62.98 11.80 24.45
N PRO A 4 -62.31 11.24 23.42
CA PRO A 4 -60.86 11.35 23.21
C PRO A 4 -60.46 12.67 22.50
N ALA A 5 -59.35 13.28 22.94
CA ALA A 5 -58.73 14.40 22.23
C ALA A 5 -57.80 13.87 21.10
N ARG A 6 -58.14 14.27 19.87
CA ARG A 6 -57.31 14.21 18.66
C ARG A 6 -56.24 15.32 18.68
N THR A 7 -55.31 15.21 17.71
CA THR A 7 -54.39 16.23 17.11
C THR A 7 -52.93 15.94 17.52
N ALA A 8 -51.93 15.80 16.66
CA ALA A 8 -51.74 16.21 15.27
C ALA A 8 -50.86 15.22 14.49
N ARG A 9 -51.06 15.19 13.17
CA ARG A 9 -50.13 14.68 12.16
C ARG A 9 -48.80 15.42 12.22
N GLY A 10 -47.73 14.66 12.12
CA GLY A 10 -46.39 15.13 11.77
C GLY A 10 -45.71 14.05 10.94
N ASP A 11 -46.13 13.92 9.68
CA ASP A 11 -45.33 13.24 8.66
C ASP A 11 -44.04 14.05 8.48
N SER A 12 -42.92 13.43 8.80
CA SER A 12 -41.59 13.96 8.47
C SER A 12 -40.79 12.83 7.88
N HIS A 13 -40.87 12.75 6.55
CA HIS A 13 -39.98 12.01 5.67
C HIS A 13 -38.53 12.27 6.05
N HIS A 14 -37.88 11.31 6.71
CA HIS A 14 -36.42 11.28 6.78
C HIS A 14 -35.91 10.59 5.52
N GLY A 15 -35.66 11.42 4.50
CA GLY A 15 -34.98 11.01 3.28
C GLY A 15 -33.56 10.54 3.62
N GLN A 16 -33.28 9.29 3.29
CA GLN A 16 -31.93 8.75 3.22
C GLN A 16 -31.19 9.48 2.08
N GLY A 17 -30.35 10.45 2.43
CA GLY A 17 -29.43 11.11 1.50
C GLY A 17 -28.16 10.28 1.35
N ASN A 18 -27.98 9.68 0.18
CA ASN A 18 -26.79 9.00 -0.28
C ASN A 18 -25.69 10.03 -0.65
N PRO A 19 -24.54 10.11 0.03
CA PRO A 19 -23.47 11.03 -0.36
C PRO A 19 -22.50 10.31 -1.31
N ASN A 20 -22.97 9.93 -2.50
CA ASN A 20 -22.07 9.51 -3.59
C ASN A 20 -22.17 10.51 -4.75
N ALA A 21 -21.75 11.75 -4.46
CA ALA A 21 -21.57 12.80 -5.45
C ALA A 21 -20.12 12.75 -5.98
N ARG A 22 -19.98 11.92 -7.02
CA ARG A 22 -19.00 11.99 -8.10
C ARG A 22 -18.20 13.30 -8.13
N HIS A 23 -16.95 13.27 -7.69
CA HIS A 23 -15.95 14.29 -8.03
C HIS A 23 -15.51 14.08 -9.47
N GLN A 24 -16.21 14.73 -10.40
CA GLN A 24 -15.71 14.94 -11.77
C GLN A 24 -14.76 16.14 -11.75
N GLY A 25 -13.62 15.98 -12.42
CA GLY A 25 -12.46 16.85 -12.33
C GLY A 25 -12.73 18.31 -12.68
N ALA A 26 -12.21 19.20 -11.83
CA ALA A 26 -11.90 20.57 -12.21
C ALA A 26 -10.56 20.56 -12.95
N SER A 27 -10.63 20.70 -14.27
CA SER A 27 -9.49 20.82 -15.18
C SER A 27 -8.81 22.18 -15.04
N LEU A 28 -7.51 22.13 -15.30
CA LEU A 28 -6.45 23.12 -15.13
C LEU A 28 -6.52 24.40 -16.00
N VAL A 29 -7.69 24.99 -16.26
CA VAL A 29 -7.80 26.11 -17.22
C VAL A 29 -8.73 27.23 -16.76
N ASP A 30 -8.42 27.91 -15.65
CA ASP A 30 -9.14 29.15 -15.27
C ASP A 30 -8.25 30.20 -14.55
N PHE A 31 -6.94 30.23 -14.81
CA PHE A 31 -6.07 31.30 -14.31
C PHE A 31 -5.89 32.47 -15.29
N ALA A 32 -6.31 32.33 -16.56
CA ALA A 32 -6.10 33.37 -17.58
C ALA A 32 -7.19 34.46 -17.61
N ASN A 33 -8.39 34.19 -17.09
CA ASN A 33 -9.53 35.11 -17.20
C ASN A 33 -9.70 36.10 -16.04
N LEU A 34 -8.85 36.03 -15.00
CA LEU A 34 -8.94 36.99 -13.88
C LEU A 34 -8.20 38.32 -14.16
N ARG A 35 -7.42 38.41 -15.24
CA ARG A 35 -6.61 39.60 -15.56
C ARG A 35 -7.32 40.64 -16.45
N ALA A 36 -8.48 40.30 -17.04
CA ALA A 36 -9.18 41.16 -18.00
C ALA A 36 -10.34 41.97 -17.41
N ALA A 37 -10.69 41.79 -16.12
CA ALA A 37 -11.80 42.49 -15.47
C ALA A 37 -11.37 43.70 -14.62
N GLN A 38 -10.09 44.09 -14.65
CA GLN A 38 -9.54 45.14 -13.79
C GLN A 38 -9.18 46.43 -14.56
N GLU A 39 -9.93 46.74 -15.62
CA GLU A 39 -9.73 47.96 -16.41
C GLU A 39 -11.07 48.64 -16.72
N SER A 40 -11.85 48.95 -15.67
CA SER A 40 -12.75 50.12 -15.66
C SER A 40 -13.34 50.34 -14.26
N GLY A 41 -13.06 51.51 -13.69
CA GLY A 41 -13.80 52.07 -12.55
C GLY A 41 -13.06 52.03 -11.21
N ASN A 42 -12.49 53.18 -10.82
CA ASN A 42 -12.97 53.98 -9.68
C ASN A 42 -11.82 54.71 -8.96
N ALA A 43 -11.74 56.02 -9.21
CA ALA A 43 -11.01 56.95 -8.37
C ALA A 43 -11.79 57.13 -7.05
N GLY A 44 -11.20 56.70 -5.94
CA GLY A 44 -11.76 56.86 -4.61
C GLY A 44 -10.70 56.55 -3.55
N ASN A 45 -10.09 57.61 -3.04
CA ASN A 45 -9.15 57.59 -1.93
C ASN A 45 -9.84 57.05 -0.66
N GLY A 46 -9.35 55.95 -0.11
CA GLY A 46 -9.86 55.33 1.11
C GLY A 46 -8.82 54.39 1.71
N ASP A 47 -8.09 54.90 2.72
CA ASP A 47 -7.19 54.23 3.65
C ASP A 47 -7.30 52.69 3.69
N SER A 48 -6.46 52.01 2.88
CA SER A 48 -6.18 50.59 3.06
C SER A 48 -4.99 50.42 3.99
N LYS A 49 -5.16 50.79 5.28
CA LYS A 49 -4.29 50.25 6.34
C LYS A 49 -4.75 48.83 6.65
N SER A 50 -4.39 47.92 5.75
CA SER A 50 -4.39 46.48 6.04
C SER A 50 -3.53 46.29 7.28
N ALA A 51 -4.15 45.88 8.39
CA ALA A 51 -3.53 45.79 9.71
C ALA A 51 -2.29 44.90 9.64
N THR A 52 -1.13 45.55 9.51
CA THR A 52 0.14 44.90 9.28
C THR A 52 0.63 44.37 10.61
N ASN A 53 0.80 43.06 10.71
CA ASN A 53 1.35 42.42 11.91
C ASN A 53 2.84 42.81 12.06
N PRO A 54 3.48 42.60 13.24
CA PRO A 54 4.89 42.99 13.46
C PRO A 54 5.89 42.42 12.42
N SER A 55 5.47 41.38 11.69
CA SER A 55 6.22 40.76 10.59
C SER A 55 6.02 41.43 9.22
N GLY A 56 5.23 42.51 9.11
CA GLY A 56 4.95 43.18 7.83
C GLY A 56 3.91 42.49 6.95
N LEU A 57 3.26 41.42 7.44
CA LEU A 57 2.32 40.61 6.67
C LEU A 57 0.86 41.02 6.92
N SER A 58 0.06 40.97 5.86
CA SER A 58 -1.39 41.03 5.91
C SER A 58 -1.99 39.75 6.53
N GLU A 59 -3.24 39.83 6.94
CA GLU A 59 -3.97 38.68 7.49
C GLU A 59 -4.06 37.51 6.49
N ALA A 60 -4.24 37.81 5.20
CA ALA A 60 -4.28 36.81 4.15
C ALA A 60 -2.92 36.09 3.99
N GLU A 61 -1.81 36.83 4.05
CA GLU A 61 -0.47 36.26 3.99
C GLU A 61 -0.15 35.39 5.21
N LEU A 62 -0.59 35.82 6.40
CA LEU A 62 -0.44 35.00 7.61
C LEU A 62 -1.20 33.69 7.53
N LYS A 63 -2.43 33.72 7.00
CA LYS A 63 -3.22 32.51 6.77
C LYS A 63 -2.50 31.57 5.81
N LEU A 64 -1.97 32.09 4.70
CA LEU A 64 -1.20 31.30 3.74
C LEU A 64 0.04 30.66 4.39
N VAL A 65 0.79 31.42 5.21
CA VAL A 65 1.95 30.88 5.95
C VAL A 65 1.52 29.76 6.91
N ALA A 66 0.38 29.89 7.59
CA ALA A 66 -0.14 28.85 8.47
C ALA A 66 -0.50 27.56 7.70
N GLU A 67 -1.15 27.70 6.53
CA GLU A 67 -1.47 26.57 5.65
C GLU A 67 -0.22 25.87 5.14
N LEU A 68 0.80 26.63 4.71
CA LEU A 68 2.08 26.09 4.26
C LEU A 68 2.82 25.34 5.37
N LYS A 69 2.80 25.86 6.60
CA LYS A 69 3.37 25.18 7.78
C LYS A 69 2.67 23.87 8.09
N ALA A 70 1.34 23.85 8.04
CA ALA A 70 0.57 22.63 8.25
C ALA A 70 0.93 21.57 7.20
N ARG A 71 0.97 21.96 5.93
CA ARG A 71 1.34 21.06 4.83
C ARG A 71 2.78 20.55 4.93
N ASP A 72 3.74 21.40 5.28
CA ASP A 72 5.14 20.99 5.48
C ASP A 72 5.26 19.92 6.57
N ALA A 73 4.59 20.12 7.71
CA ALA A 73 4.59 19.14 8.79
C ALA A 73 3.96 17.80 8.36
N GLU A 74 2.87 17.84 7.59
CA GLU A 74 2.22 16.64 7.05
C GLU A 74 3.10 15.89 6.07
N VAL A 75 3.68 16.59 5.09
CA VAL A 75 4.58 16.00 4.08
C VAL A 75 5.78 15.36 4.77
N ARG A 76 6.42 16.05 5.71
CA ARG A 76 7.58 15.50 6.43
C ARG A 76 7.22 14.26 7.23
N ARG A 77 6.08 14.28 7.94
CA ARG A 77 5.58 13.12 8.69
C ARG A 77 5.29 11.95 7.75
N HIS A 78 4.70 12.22 6.59
CA HIS A 78 4.39 11.22 5.56
C HIS A 78 5.66 10.53 5.08
N GLU A 79 6.65 11.30 4.62
CA GLU A 79 7.91 10.74 4.12
C GLU A 79 8.72 10.05 5.21
N GLN A 80 8.74 10.61 6.42
CA GLN A 80 9.45 9.99 7.54
C GLN A 80 8.84 8.63 7.93
N ALA A 81 7.52 8.48 7.82
CA ALA A 81 6.86 7.21 8.09
C ALA A 81 7.32 6.12 7.12
N HIS A 82 7.43 6.43 5.82
CA HIS A 82 7.99 5.52 4.84
C HIS A 82 9.44 5.13 5.18
N ALA A 83 10.31 6.11 5.42
CA ALA A 83 11.73 5.87 5.69
C ALA A 83 11.93 5.02 6.95
N ASN A 84 11.25 5.37 8.04
CA ASN A 84 11.34 4.64 9.31
C ASN A 84 10.87 3.19 9.17
N ALA A 85 9.77 2.96 8.45
CA ALA A 85 9.22 1.63 8.29
C ALA A 85 10.08 0.76 7.36
N GLY A 86 10.68 1.34 6.32
CA GLY A 86 11.51 0.63 5.34
C GLY A 86 12.94 0.36 5.81
N GLY A 87 13.48 1.18 6.73
CA GLY A 87 14.83 0.99 7.27
C GLY A 87 15.87 0.88 6.16
N GLN A 88 16.65 -0.21 6.16
CA GLN A 88 17.69 -0.44 5.15
C GLN A 88 17.17 -0.59 3.71
N TYR A 89 15.88 -0.88 3.50
CA TYR A 89 15.28 -1.02 2.16
C TYR A 89 14.60 0.27 1.67
N SER A 90 14.77 1.36 2.40
CA SER A 90 14.30 2.68 2.04
C SER A 90 15.44 3.68 2.03
N GLY A 91 15.41 4.62 1.08
CA GLY A 91 16.36 5.73 1.04
C GLY A 91 15.91 6.91 1.89
N GLN A 92 16.70 7.98 1.85
CA GLN A 92 16.36 9.21 2.56
C GLN A 92 15.18 9.93 1.90
N PRO A 93 14.28 10.54 2.69
CA PRO A 93 13.25 11.44 2.17
C PRO A 93 13.80 12.55 1.29
N SER A 94 13.06 12.86 0.23
CA SER A 94 13.24 14.03 -0.63
C SER A 94 12.00 14.91 -0.59
N TYR A 95 12.17 16.22 -0.75
CA TYR A 95 11.10 17.19 -0.61
C TYR A 95 11.10 18.20 -1.77
N SER A 96 9.91 18.61 -2.18
CA SER A 96 9.69 19.76 -3.04
C SER A 96 9.13 20.93 -2.22
N TYR A 97 9.66 22.12 -2.46
CA TYR A 97 9.41 23.28 -1.62
C TYR A 97 8.63 24.38 -2.35
N GLN A 98 7.82 25.10 -1.58
CA GLN A 98 7.22 26.37 -1.97
C GLN A 98 7.70 27.47 -1.03
N ARG A 99 8.04 28.64 -1.60
CA ARG A 99 8.42 29.81 -0.82
C ARG A 99 7.19 30.60 -0.37
N GLY A 100 7.09 30.87 0.92
CA GLY A 100 6.01 31.67 1.52
C GLY A 100 6.25 33.19 1.43
N PRO A 101 5.22 34.01 1.69
CA PRO A 101 5.34 35.48 1.72
C PRO A 101 6.21 35.99 2.88
N ASP A 102 6.42 35.16 3.89
CA ASP A 102 7.39 35.37 4.98
C ASP A 102 8.85 35.05 4.57
N GLY A 103 9.06 34.62 3.33
CA GLY A 103 10.37 34.26 2.79
C GLY A 103 10.85 32.85 3.13
N GLY A 104 10.11 32.09 3.94
CA GLY A 104 10.43 30.71 4.33
C GLY A 104 10.16 29.69 3.22
N ASN A 105 10.81 28.52 3.28
CA ASN A 105 10.56 27.40 2.36
C ASN A 105 9.80 26.29 3.08
N TYR A 106 8.70 25.84 2.49
CA TYR A 106 7.77 24.86 3.06
C TYR A 106 7.63 23.66 2.12
N ALA A 107 7.76 22.43 2.64
CA ALA A 107 7.59 21.22 1.85
C ALA A 107 6.11 21.07 1.46
N VAL A 108 5.84 21.03 0.16
CA VAL A 108 4.49 20.86 -0.39
C VAL A 108 4.29 19.50 -1.07
N GLY A 109 5.39 18.77 -1.25
CA GLY A 109 5.42 17.38 -1.68
C GLY A 109 6.72 16.71 -1.24
N GLY A 110 6.74 15.40 -1.31
CA GLY A 110 7.89 14.59 -0.95
C GLY A 110 7.85 13.22 -1.62
N SER A 111 8.95 12.50 -1.50
CA SER A 111 9.04 11.10 -1.90
C SER A 111 10.17 10.42 -1.14
N THR A 112 9.93 9.19 -0.74
CA THR A 112 10.91 8.32 -0.10
C THR A 112 11.09 7.08 -0.98
N PRO A 113 12.26 6.89 -1.60
CA PRO A 113 12.48 5.72 -2.45
C PRO A 113 12.48 4.43 -1.61
N ILE A 114 11.85 3.38 -2.14
CA ILE A 114 11.78 2.05 -1.52
C ILE A 114 12.24 1.03 -2.56
N ASP A 115 13.18 0.17 -2.17
CA ASP A 115 13.76 -0.84 -3.06
C ASP A 115 12.91 -2.11 -3.12
N VAL A 116 12.23 -2.30 -4.24
CA VAL A 116 11.38 -3.47 -4.56
C VAL A 116 12.14 -4.59 -5.28
N SER A 117 13.46 -4.52 -5.40
CA SER A 117 14.24 -5.51 -6.14
C SER A 117 14.40 -6.81 -5.34
N PRO A 118 14.33 -7.99 -5.97
CA PRO A 118 14.60 -9.26 -5.28
C PRO A 118 16.08 -9.37 -4.89
N ILE A 119 16.37 -10.23 -3.91
CA ILE A 119 17.73 -10.63 -3.53
C ILE A 119 18.09 -11.87 -4.34
N ALA A 120 19.02 -11.72 -5.29
CA ALA A 120 19.42 -12.77 -6.21
C ALA A 120 19.94 -14.01 -5.46
N GLY A 121 19.49 -15.19 -5.89
CA GLY A 121 19.91 -16.48 -5.32
C GLY A 121 19.39 -16.77 -3.91
N ASN A 122 18.55 -15.91 -3.33
CA ASN A 122 18.01 -16.12 -1.99
C ASN A 122 16.52 -15.73 -1.93
N PRO A 123 15.61 -16.66 -2.31
CA PRO A 123 14.19 -16.37 -2.32
C PRO A 123 13.64 -16.14 -0.90
N ASP A 124 14.15 -16.84 0.12
CA ASP A 124 13.72 -16.60 1.51
C ASP A 124 14.09 -15.21 2.02
N ALA A 125 15.26 -14.69 1.65
CA ALA A 125 15.64 -13.31 1.95
C ALA A 125 14.78 -12.31 1.17
N THR A 126 14.42 -12.63 -0.08
CA THR A 126 13.51 -11.82 -0.89
C THR A 126 12.13 -11.72 -0.24
N ILE A 127 11.56 -12.82 0.26
CA ILE A 127 10.27 -12.82 0.97
C ILE A 127 10.32 -11.85 2.15
N ARG A 128 11.31 -12.00 3.03
CA ARG A 128 11.47 -11.11 4.20
C ARG A 128 11.66 -9.64 3.82
N LYS A 129 12.43 -9.38 2.76
CA LYS A 129 12.60 -8.01 2.23
C LYS A 129 11.27 -7.44 1.74
N MET A 130 10.52 -8.21 0.94
CA MET A 130 9.26 -7.75 0.36
C MET A 130 8.18 -7.51 1.42
N GLU A 131 8.16 -8.29 2.50
CA GLU A 131 7.29 -8.02 3.66
C GLU A 131 7.59 -6.66 4.31
N VAL A 132 8.88 -6.32 4.50
CA VAL A 132 9.32 -5.01 5.01
C VAL A 132 8.95 -3.88 4.04
N VAL A 133 9.23 -4.07 2.75
CA VAL A 133 8.92 -3.10 1.68
C VAL A 133 7.42 -2.81 1.61
N LYS A 134 6.58 -3.85 1.65
CA LYS A 134 5.11 -3.71 1.64
C LYS A 134 4.63 -2.93 2.86
N ARG A 135 5.15 -3.24 4.05
CA ARG A 135 4.86 -2.49 5.29
C ARG A 135 5.30 -1.03 5.20
N ALA A 136 6.47 -0.77 4.62
CA ALA A 136 7.00 0.58 4.46
C ALA A 136 6.16 1.43 3.51
N ALA A 137 5.75 0.86 2.39
CA ALA A 137 4.87 1.52 1.43
C ALA A 137 3.49 1.83 2.04
N MET A 138 2.97 1.00 2.94
CA MET A 138 1.68 1.24 3.60
C MET A 138 1.81 1.95 4.96
N ALA A 139 2.99 2.48 5.31
CA ALA A 139 3.25 2.99 6.66
C ALA A 139 2.51 4.29 7.04
N PRO A 140 2.37 5.31 6.16
CA PRO A 140 1.56 6.48 6.48
C PRO A 140 0.08 6.11 6.64
N ALA A 141 -0.65 6.89 7.43
CA ALA A 141 -2.09 6.69 7.63
C ALA A 141 -2.90 6.77 6.32
N GLU A 142 -2.44 7.61 5.38
CA GLU A 142 -3.04 7.80 4.07
C GLU A 142 -1.99 7.57 2.97
N PRO A 143 -1.69 6.31 2.59
CA PRO A 143 -0.71 6.02 1.55
C PRO A 143 -1.20 6.55 0.19
N SER A 144 -0.29 7.14 -0.58
CA SER A 144 -0.58 7.68 -1.92
C SER A 144 -0.83 6.55 -2.94
N GLY A 145 -1.27 6.93 -4.15
CA GLY A 145 -1.40 5.97 -5.25
C GLY A 145 -0.07 5.30 -5.62
N GLN A 146 1.04 6.04 -5.56
CA GLN A 146 2.38 5.52 -5.81
C GLN A 146 2.78 4.49 -4.76
N ASP A 147 2.50 4.78 -3.49
CA ASP A 147 2.86 3.88 -2.38
C ASP A 147 2.10 2.56 -2.48
N ARG A 148 0.79 2.62 -2.79
CA ARG A 148 -0.01 1.41 -3.04
C ARG A 148 0.49 0.60 -4.23
N ALA A 149 1.04 1.25 -5.26
CA ALA A 149 1.66 0.57 -6.39
C ALA A 149 2.96 -0.15 -5.98
N VAL A 150 3.80 0.49 -5.16
CA VAL A 150 5.00 -0.13 -4.57
C VAL A 150 4.62 -1.35 -3.73
N ALA A 151 3.62 -1.24 -2.87
CA ALA A 151 3.13 -2.36 -2.06
C ALA A 151 2.60 -3.53 -2.91
N SER A 152 1.85 -3.23 -3.98
CA SER A 152 1.37 -4.24 -4.93
C SER A 152 2.52 -4.96 -5.65
N ARG A 153 3.55 -4.22 -6.06
CA ARG A 153 4.76 -4.79 -6.67
C ARG A 153 5.51 -5.68 -5.69
N ALA A 154 5.68 -5.24 -4.45
CA ALA A 154 6.32 -6.03 -3.40
C ALA A 154 5.59 -7.36 -3.17
N GLN A 155 4.25 -7.34 -3.14
CA GLN A 155 3.45 -8.56 -3.00
C GLN A 155 3.61 -9.53 -4.19
N ALA A 156 3.75 -9.00 -5.42
CA ALA A 156 4.00 -9.82 -6.59
C ALA A 156 5.37 -10.51 -6.52
N GLU A 157 6.42 -9.77 -6.15
CA GLU A 157 7.78 -10.32 -5.97
C GLU A 157 7.84 -11.31 -4.81
N GLU A 158 7.14 -11.04 -3.70
CA GLU A 158 7.02 -11.95 -2.57
C GLU A 158 6.40 -13.29 -3.00
N SER A 159 5.32 -13.23 -3.79
CA SER A 159 4.63 -14.43 -4.29
C SER A 159 5.52 -15.25 -5.22
N LYS A 160 6.29 -14.58 -6.09
CA LYS A 160 7.28 -15.21 -6.96
C LYS A 160 8.38 -15.90 -6.14
N ALA A 161 8.95 -15.20 -5.16
CA ALA A 161 9.98 -15.74 -4.29
C ALA A 161 9.47 -16.94 -3.45
N ARG A 162 8.21 -16.93 -3.00
CA ARG A 162 7.60 -18.10 -2.33
C ARG A 162 7.54 -19.33 -3.24
N ALA A 163 7.24 -19.14 -4.52
CA ALA A 163 7.24 -20.23 -5.50
C ALA A 163 8.67 -20.76 -5.76
N GLU A 164 9.65 -19.88 -5.89
CA GLU A 164 11.07 -20.23 -6.07
C GLU A 164 11.62 -21.00 -4.85
N ALA A 165 11.38 -20.52 -3.63
CA ALA A 165 11.79 -21.20 -2.40
C ALA A 165 11.19 -22.61 -2.29
N ALA A 166 9.93 -22.77 -2.74
CA ALA A 166 9.29 -24.08 -2.76
C ALA A 166 9.89 -25.03 -3.81
N ALA A 167 10.37 -24.51 -4.95
CA ALA A 167 11.07 -25.30 -5.95
C ALA A 167 12.45 -25.76 -5.45
N GLN A 168 13.24 -24.85 -4.88
CA GLN A 168 14.55 -25.17 -4.31
C GLN A 168 14.47 -26.27 -3.25
N ARG A 169 13.52 -26.16 -2.30
CA ARG A 169 13.32 -27.22 -1.29
C ARG A 169 12.95 -28.59 -1.88
N ARG A 170 12.28 -28.62 -3.03
CA ARG A 170 11.96 -29.90 -3.72
C ARG A 170 13.20 -30.47 -4.38
N GLU A 171 14.01 -29.63 -5.04
CA GLU A 171 15.27 -30.01 -5.68
C GLU A 171 16.26 -30.56 -4.63
N GLU A 172 16.47 -29.83 -3.53
CA GLU A 172 17.31 -30.26 -2.40
C GLU A 172 16.85 -31.60 -1.80
N ALA A 173 15.53 -31.81 -1.67
CA ALA A 173 14.99 -33.06 -1.15
C ALA A 173 15.17 -34.24 -2.12
N VAL A 174 15.22 -33.99 -3.43
CA VAL A 174 15.53 -35.00 -4.45
C VAL A 174 17.01 -35.34 -4.41
N GLU A 175 17.89 -34.33 -4.37
CA GLU A 175 19.34 -34.50 -4.28
C GLU A 175 19.74 -35.30 -3.03
N ALA A 176 19.22 -34.93 -1.85
CA ALA A 176 19.48 -35.65 -0.60
C ALA A 176 19.03 -37.13 -0.64
N ARG A 177 17.95 -37.45 -1.36
CA ARG A 177 17.50 -38.84 -1.58
C ARG A 177 18.42 -39.60 -2.52
N THR A 178 18.96 -38.96 -3.55
CA THR A 178 19.91 -39.60 -4.47
C THR A 178 21.26 -39.88 -3.81
N GLU A 179 21.75 -38.97 -2.95
CA GLU A 179 22.99 -39.16 -2.20
C GLU A 179 22.90 -40.30 -1.18
N THR A 180 21.77 -40.40 -0.46
CA THR A 180 21.54 -41.48 0.52
C THR A 180 21.36 -42.86 -0.13
N ALA A 181 20.76 -42.92 -1.32
CA ALA A 181 20.66 -44.17 -2.08
C ALA A 181 22.01 -44.62 -2.67
N GLY A 182 22.89 -43.68 -3.05
CA GLY A 182 24.21 -43.97 -3.62
C GLY A 182 25.28 -44.41 -2.61
N GLN A 183 25.09 -44.14 -1.32
CA GLN A 183 25.99 -44.61 -0.25
C GLN A 183 25.64 -46.00 0.29
N SER A 184 24.58 -46.62 -0.24
CA SER A 184 24.15 -47.98 0.08
C SER A 184 24.75 -48.98 -0.92
N GLU A 185 26.05 -49.28 -0.85
CA GLU A 185 26.64 -50.37 -1.65
C GLU A 185 26.35 -51.77 -1.03
N PRO A 186 26.14 -52.80 -1.87
CA PRO A 186 25.57 -54.09 -1.48
C PRO A 186 26.65 -55.06 -0.98
N GLY A 187 26.70 -55.29 0.34
CA GLY A 187 27.68 -56.18 0.97
C GLY A 187 27.07 -57.27 1.85
N ALA A 188 26.37 -58.25 1.26
CA ALA A 188 26.25 -59.61 1.79
C ALA A 188 25.64 -60.56 0.75
N VAL A 189 26.51 -61.23 -0.01
CA VAL A 189 26.18 -62.46 -0.74
C VAL A 189 25.96 -63.60 0.26
N GLY A 190 24.85 -64.32 0.12
CA GLY A 190 24.51 -65.51 0.90
C GLY A 190 23.52 -66.37 0.15
N SER A 191 24.03 -67.09 -0.85
CA SER A 191 23.31 -68.11 -1.62
C SER A 191 22.73 -69.21 -0.72
N ALA A 192 21.43 -69.50 -0.87
CA ALA A 192 20.87 -70.82 -0.63
C ALA A 192 19.56 -71.00 -1.43
N ALA A 193 19.67 -71.67 -2.57
CA ALA A 193 18.54 -72.27 -3.27
C ALA A 193 18.29 -73.67 -2.70
N ALA A 194 17.03 -74.02 -2.38
CA ALA A 194 16.37 -75.28 -2.78
C ALA A 194 15.01 -75.51 -2.08
N ALA A 195 13.97 -75.60 -2.93
CA ALA A 195 12.93 -76.64 -2.98
C ALA A 195 11.86 -76.80 -1.87
N TYR A 196 10.61 -76.48 -2.22
CA TYR A 196 9.38 -77.33 -2.28
C TYR A 196 8.18 -76.35 -2.37
N GLY A 197 7.26 -76.34 -3.34
CA GLY A 197 6.52 -77.44 -3.96
C GLY A 197 5.09 -77.44 -3.40
N GLY A 198 4.11 -76.85 -4.10
CA GLY A 198 2.69 -76.90 -3.72
C GLY A 198 1.80 -75.87 -4.44
N GLU A 199 1.16 -76.32 -5.53
CA GLU A 199 0.18 -75.63 -6.36
C GLU A 199 -1.27 -75.80 -5.79
N PRO A 200 -2.36 -75.30 -6.42
CA PRO A 200 -3.28 -74.32 -5.85
C PRO A 200 -4.66 -74.87 -5.47
N ASP A 201 -5.43 -74.12 -4.67
CA ASP A 201 -6.89 -74.29 -4.62
C ASP A 201 -7.62 -72.94 -4.61
N ALA A 202 -8.72 -72.95 -5.35
CA ALA A 202 -9.58 -71.86 -5.73
C ALA A 202 -10.29 -71.19 -4.54
N GLU A 203 -10.75 -69.94 -4.74
CA GLU A 203 -12.19 -69.57 -4.83
C GLU A 203 -12.33 -68.03 -4.79
N ALA A 204 -12.94 -67.47 -5.83
CA ALA A 204 -13.48 -66.10 -5.81
C ALA A 204 -14.72 -66.04 -4.89
N PRO A 205 -15.17 -64.86 -4.41
CA PRO A 205 -16.16 -64.15 -5.23
C PRO A 205 -16.25 -62.60 -5.07
N THR A 206 -16.86 -62.01 -6.10
CA THR A 206 -17.82 -60.88 -6.13
C THR A 206 -17.43 -59.44 -5.76
N LEU A 207 -17.47 -58.63 -6.83
CA LEU A 207 -17.86 -57.22 -6.95
C LEU A 207 -18.97 -56.76 -5.99
N LEU A 208 -18.80 -55.57 -5.40
CA LEU A 208 -19.90 -54.62 -5.24
C LEU A 208 -19.38 -53.17 -5.31
N ALA A 209 -19.64 -52.53 -6.45
CA ALA A 209 -19.64 -51.09 -6.60
C ALA A 209 -20.97 -50.54 -6.10
N VAL A 210 -20.96 -49.43 -5.36
CA VAL A 210 -22.13 -48.57 -5.15
C VAL A 210 -21.74 -47.14 -5.47
N ALA A 211 -22.65 -46.53 -6.21
CA ALA A 211 -22.64 -45.20 -6.81
C ALA A 211 -22.60 -44.04 -5.81
#